data_AF-E3HAF8-F1
#
_entry.id   AF-E3HAF8-F1
#
_cell.length_a   1.000
_cell.length_b   1.000
_cell.length_c   1.000
_cell.angle_alpha   90.00
_cell.angle_beta   90.00
_cell.angle_gamma   90.00
#
_symmetry.space_group_name_H-M   'P 1'
#
loop_
_entity.id
_entity.type
_entity.pdbx_description
1 polymer ?
#
loop_
_entity_poly.entity_id
_entity_poly.type
_entity_poly.pdbx_seq_one_letter_code
_entity_poly.pdbx_strand_id
1 'polypeptide(L)' 'MKNKNGICPLCGKENHCATVAGSDPYSCWCMTTKVPEELLERIPKDIRGKACVCKECVEKYLKEK' A
#
# COMPACT_ATOMS: atom_id res chain seq x y z
N MET A 1 -9.20 -0.25 -18.89
CA MET A 1 -8.43 -1.29 -18.17
C MET A 1 -8.43 -0.92 -16.69
N LYS A 2 -9.08 -1.71 -15.82
CA LYS A 2 -9.16 -1.42 -14.38
C LYS A 2 -7.77 -1.65 -13.76
N ASN A 3 -7.21 -0.62 -13.15
CA ASN A 3 -5.86 -0.61 -12.56
C ASN A 3 -5.79 -1.66 -11.43
N LYS A 4 -5.22 -2.84 -11.68
CA LYS A 4 -5.03 -3.90 -10.66
C LYS A 4 -4.15 -3.46 -9.47
N ASN A 5 -3.42 -2.35 -9.62
CA ASN A 5 -2.52 -1.83 -8.60
C ASN A 5 -3.21 -0.92 -7.57
N GLY A 6 -4.52 -0.67 -7.67
CA GLY A 6 -5.29 0.14 -6.70
C GLY A 6 -5.79 -0.64 -5.50
N ILE A 7 -5.52 -1.94 -5.45
CA ILE A 7 -5.98 -2.84 -4.39
C ILE A 7 -4.80 -3.25 -3.52
N CYS A 8 -5.00 -3.20 -2.21
CA CYS A 8 -4.04 -3.66 -1.22
C CYS A 8 -3.90 -5.19 -1.33
N PRO A 9 -2.70 -5.71 -1.58
CA PRO A 9 -2.48 -7.15 -1.74
C PRO A 9 -2.63 -7.94 -0.44
N LEU A 10 -2.70 -7.26 0.72
CA LEU A 10 -2.82 -7.91 2.03
C LEU A 10 -4.28 -8.09 2.49
N CYS A 11 -5.19 -7.19 2.08
CA CYS A 11 -6.57 -7.20 2.57
C CYS A 11 -7.65 -7.11 1.49
N GLY A 12 -7.26 -6.91 0.22
CA GLY A 12 -8.21 -6.83 -0.91
C GLY A 12 -9.04 -5.54 -0.99
N LYS A 13 -8.84 -4.58 -0.07
CA LYS A 13 -9.45 -3.24 -0.12
C LYS A 13 -8.64 -2.27 -0.97
N GLU A 14 -9.18 -1.08 -1.24
CA GLU A 14 -8.41 -0.02 -1.91
C GLU A 14 -7.14 0.35 -1.12
N ASN A 15 -6.05 0.59 -1.84
CA ASN A 15 -4.78 1.01 -1.23
C ASN A 15 -4.59 2.54 -1.16
N HIS A 16 -5.48 3.30 -1.80
CA HIS A 16 -5.43 4.76 -1.91
C HIS A 16 -4.07 5.30 -2.38
N CYS A 17 -3.42 4.58 -3.30
CA CYS A 17 -2.18 5.04 -3.92
C CYS A 17 -2.47 6.24 -4.84
N ALA A 18 -1.90 7.40 -4.52
CA ALA A 18 -2.09 8.63 -5.30
C ALA A 18 -1.66 8.47 -6.76
N THR A 19 -0.53 7.79 -7.02
CA THR A 19 -0.05 7.52 -8.38
C THR A 19 -1.04 6.69 -9.20
N VAL A 20 -1.67 5.67 -8.58
CA VAL A 20 -2.67 4.83 -9.24
C VAL A 20 -3.97 5.61 -9.50
N ALA A 21 -4.29 6.55 -8.61
CA ALA A 21 -5.42 7.47 -8.76
C ALA A 21 -5.15 8.62 -9.76
N GLY A 22 -3.93 8.74 -10.30
CA GLY A 22 -3.56 9.84 -11.20
C GLY A 22 -3.34 11.18 -10.49
N SER A 23 -3.14 11.15 -9.17
CA SER A 23 -2.82 12.30 -8.32
C SER A 23 -1.31 12.42 -8.09
N ASP A 24 -0.88 13.55 -7.54
CA ASP A 24 0.52 13.80 -7.19
C ASP A 24 1.06 12.69 -6.26
N PRO A 25 2.13 11.96 -6.63
CA PRO A 25 2.74 10.94 -5.77
C PRO A 25 3.12 11.46 -4.38
N TYR A 26 3.54 12.72 -4.27
CA TYR A 26 3.91 13.34 -2.98
C TYR A 26 2.71 13.57 -2.06
N SER A 27 1.49 13.57 -2.60
CA SER A 27 0.24 13.64 -1.82
C SER A 27 -0.21 12.29 -1.25
N CYS A 28 0.47 11.19 -1.60
CA CYS A 28 0.10 9.87 -1.11
C CYS A 28 0.30 9.77 0.40
N TRP A 29 -0.65 9.16 1.10
CA TRP A 29 -0.58 8.98 2.56
C TRP A 29 0.69 8.26 3.02
N CYS A 30 1.29 7.40 2.18
CA CYS A 30 2.50 6.67 2.52
C CYS A 30 3.76 7.55 2.52
N MET A 31 3.70 8.77 1.97
CA MET A 31 4.80 9.74 2.02
C MET A 31 4.96 10.37 3.39
N THR A 32 3.90 10.38 4.21
CA THR A 32 3.90 10.98 5.55
C THR A 32 3.91 9.93 6.67
N THR A 33 3.84 8.64 6.32
CA THR A 33 3.74 7.53 7.28
C THR A 33 4.85 6.53 7.05
N LYS A 34 5.56 6.12 8.12
CA LYS A 34 6.57 5.05 8.02
C LYS A 34 5.89 3.72 7.71
N VAL A 35 6.19 3.14 6.55
CA VAL A 35 5.72 1.81 6.15
C VAL A 35 6.77 0.77 6.56
N PRO A 36 6.45 -0.18 7.45
CA PRO A 36 7.41 -1.20 7.90
C PRO A 36 7.82 -2.15 6.78
N GLU A 37 9.12 -2.40 6.67
CA GLU A 37 9.68 -3.32 5.66
C GLU A 37 9.15 -4.75 5.86
N GLU A 38 9.08 -5.23 7.10
CA GLU A 38 8.53 -6.55 7.45
C GLU A 38 7.07 -6.72 7.01
N LEU A 39 6.28 -5.63 6.94
CA LEU A 39 4.93 -5.68 6.39
C LEU A 39 4.96 -5.80 4.86
N LEU A 40 5.86 -5.08 4.20
CA LEU A 40 6.06 -5.17 2.75
C LEU A 40 6.56 -6.56 2.33
N GLU A 41 7.31 -7.24 3.19
CA GLU A 41 7.73 -8.64 2.98
C GLU A 41 6.57 -9.64 2.98
N ARG A 42 5.40 -9.28 3.51
CA ARG A 42 4.19 -10.11 3.42
C ARG A 42 3.52 -10.02 2.04
N ILE A 43 3.88 -9.04 1.21
CA ILE A 43 3.37 -8.91 -0.15
C ILE A 43 3.99 -10.02 -1.02
N PRO A 44 3.20 -10.74 -1.85
CA PRO A 44 3.72 -11.71 -2.80
C PRO A 44 4.84 -11.14 -3.68
N LYS A 45 5.90 -11.93 -3.90
CA LYS A 45 7.15 -11.46 -4.54
C LYS A 45 6.94 -10.90 -5.94
N ASP A 46 5.97 -11.42 -6.69
CA ASP A 46 5.63 -11.02 -8.06
C ASP A 46 5.05 -9.60 -8.16
N ILE A 47 4.41 -9.12 -7.08
CA ILE A 47 3.77 -7.80 -7.00
C ILE A 47 4.38 -6.87 -5.93
N ARG A 48 5.36 -7.35 -5.17
CA ARG A 48 6.13 -6.52 -4.23
C ARG A 48 6.87 -5.41 -4.98
N GLY A 49 6.78 -4.18 -4.49
CA GLY A 49 7.31 -2.99 -5.15
C GLY A 49 6.50 -2.50 -6.35
N LYS A 50 5.43 -3.22 -6.75
CA LYS A 50 4.52 -2.82 -7.84
C LYS A 50 3.14 -2.41 -7.34
N ALA A 51 2.69 -3.01 -6.22
CA ALA A 51 1.43 -2.69 -5.57
C ALA A 51 1.68 -2.11 -4.17
N CYS A 52 0.94 -1.05 -3.82
CA CYS A 52 0.99 -0.47 -2.47
C CYS A 52 0.10 -1.26 -1.50
N VAL A 53 0.53 -1.38 -0.24
CA VAL A 53 -0.34 -1.71 0.90
C VAL A 53 -1.30 -0.55 1.17
N CYS A 54 -2.38 -0.76 1.92
CA CYS A 54 -3.25 0.33 2.38
C CYS A 54 -2.82 0.85 3.76
N LYS A 55 -3.25 2.07 4.09
CA LYS A 55 -3.03 2.71 5.39
C LYS A 55 -3.53 1.86 6.55
N GLU A 56 -4.73 1.27 6.42
CA GLU A 56 -5.30 0.40 7.46
C GLU A 56 -4.40 -0.79 7.80
N CYS A 57 -3.80 -1.45 6.80
CA CYS A 57 -2.88 -2.56 7.04
C CYS A 57 -1.60 -2.12 7.75
N VAL A 58 -1.09 -0.94 7.39
CA VAL A 58 0.09 -0.36 8.07
C VAL A 58 -0.24 -0.03 9.51
N GLU A 59 -1.33 0.68 9.77
CA GLU A 59 -1.74 1.06 11.13
C GLU A 59 -2.05 -0.16 12.00
N LYS A 60 -2.71 -1.18 11.45
CA LYS A 60 -2.96 -2.43 12.17
C LYS A 60 -1.65 -3.12 12.54
N TYR A 61 -0.72 -3.25 11.59
CA TYR A 61 0.57 -3.86 11.84
C TYR A 61 1.38 -3.11 12.92
N LEU A 62 1.34 -1.78 12.89
CA LEU A 62 2.03 -0.94 13.89
C LEU A 62 1.41 -1.02 15.29
N LYS A 63 0.11 -1.32 15.42
CA LYS A 63 -0.57 -1.49 16.71
C LYS A 63 -0.37 -2.89 17.32
N GLU A 64 -0.13 -3.88 16.48
CA GLU A 64 0.05 -5.29 16.88
C GLU A 64 1.53 -5.63 17.15
N LYS A 65 2.44 -4.68 16.95
CA LYS A 65 3.88 -4.82 17.21
C LYS A 65 4.25 -4.11 18.51
#